data_AF-A0A962NW27-F1
#
_entry.id   AF-A0A962NW27-F1
#
_cell.length_a   1.000
_cell.length_b   1.000
_cell.length_c   1.000
_cell.angle_alpha   90.00
_cell.angle_beta   90.00
_cell.angle_gamma   90.00
#
_symmetry.space_group_name_H-M   'P 1'
#
loop_
_entity.id
_entity.type
_entity.pdbx_description
1 polymer ?
#
loop_
_entity_poly.entity_id
_entity_poly.type
_entity_poly.pdbx_seq_one_letter_code
_entity_poly.pdbx_strand_id
1 'polypeptide(L)'
;MSFLNVTKATLSTLSPVHLGSGEDFLPTNYVIDDNGWLHSFNEMVIAQVLGNKLEQIKGIIYREQGEQMLLSIQRLIHDNRDKLATLAATSIPVATGFQTLYKSRIGQVAQRENNKSNVINQLPIMRTFINPHTHLPIITGSAVKGAIRTAILNGLAVKAGLKRPQDITMPKKLQNNLLKFDNPTTDPLKLLKISDAEYRNADELPATEIMFAVSKRRIAKAGKNAGGPPTNLEAVSGFRSQSFVFDIRFLDNSSQDPHQKTPKDSRTLAKLCNDYYLPKLKKELRELSDRNYLADNYVNGLTRLLEGELGTALEQNEAFLLRLGKHSGAYNKTLDNIRQIYIPQHKKSVSETPEVRLAATASSQQAIDLLPFGWVVIELDGINLQHTHALLKELATAHNAYRHRDKLLAFKQAQAHAQIEIAAKKLAQEQALAKQIAADIAKAEEEKIRLALLSAESVEVDKLKQQFDALVAKKWKIDINHTLIKELNTLIEKATNWPTNAKQELRQLAESMYKTANIDVKKNTNVKKRLTTLG
;
A
#
# COMPACT_ATOMS: atom_id res chain seq x y z
N MET A 1 3.55 -36.44 -30.41
CA MET A 1 4.01 -35.04 -30.25
C MET A 1 3.29 -34.45 -29.05
N SER A 2 3.98 -33.71 -28.18
CA SER A 2 3.32 -33.06 -27.04
C SER A 2 2.60 -31.80 -27.52
N PHE A 3 1.29 -31.72 -27.30
CA PHE A 3 0.47 -30.55 -27.62
C PHE A 3 0.90 -29.28 -26.85
N LEU A 4 1.54 -29.47 -25.69
CA LEU A 4 1.96 -28.42 -24.78
C LEU A 4 3.35 -28.76 -24.22
N ASN A 5 4.30 -27.86 -24.39
CA ASN A 5 5.57 -27.91 -23.68
C ASN A 5 5.58 -26.85 -22.59
N VAL A 6 5.82 -27.26 -21.34
CA VAL A 6 5.91 -26.36 -20.18
C VAL A 6 7.32 -26.43 -19.63
N THR A 7 7.94 -25.28 -19.49
CA THR A 7 9.22 -25.11 -18.80
C THR A 7 9.00 -24.22 -17.60
N LYS A 8 9.28 -24.73 -16.40
CA LYS A 8 9.37 -23.88 -15.21
C LYS A 8 10.62 -23.01 -15.33
N ALA A 9 10.55 -21.80 -14.82
CA ALA A 9 11.67 -20.88 -14.80
C ALA A 9 11.68 -20.07 -13.52
N THR A 10 12.88 -19.74 -13.06
CA THR A 10 13.06 -18.80 -11.95
C THR A 10 13.65 -17.50 -12.48
N LEU A 11 13.40 -16.38 -11.80
CA LEU A 11 14.00 -15.10 -12.11
C LEU A 11 14.76 -14.56 -10.91
N SER A 12 16.01 -14.17 -11.18
CA SER A 12 16.87 -13.45 -10.26
C SER A 12 17.03 -12.00 -10.71
N THR A 13 16.88 -11.03 -9.79
CA THR A 13 17.18 -9.63 -10.12
C THR A 13 18.68 -9.38 -10.04
N LEU A 14 19.28 -8.82 -11.08
CA LEU A 14 20.68 -8.38 -11.09
C LEU A 14 20.78 -6.90 -10.71
N SER A 15 19.71 -6.15 -10.90
CA SER A 15 19.60 -4.75 -10.53
C SER A 15 18.14 -4.40 -10.17
N PRO A 16 17.86 -3.22 -9.58
CA PRO A 16 16.50 -2.89 -9.17
C PRO A 16 15.51 -2.88 -10.34
N VAL A 17 14.28 -3.37 -10.12
CA VAL A 17 13.24 -3.46 -11.15
C VAL A 17 11.97 -2.75 -10.69
N HIS A 18 11.52 -1.75 -11.45
CA HIS A 18 10.24 -1.07 -11.22
C HIS A 18 9.26 -1.39 -12.35
N LEU A 19 8.18 -2.10 -12.02
CA LEU A 19 7.03 -2.30 -12.90
C LEU A 19 5.93 -1.35 -12.45
N GLY A 20 5.80 -0.17 -13.06
CA GLY A 20 4.86 0.83 -12.57
C GLY A 20 3.41 0.33 -12.54
N SER A 21 2.74 0.46 -11.40
CA SER A 21 1.32 0.12 -11.23
C SER A 21 0.38 1.20 -11.78
N GLY A 22 0.87 2.43 -11.91
CA GLY A 22 0.04 3.62 -12.14
C GLY A 22 -0.47 4.26 -10.85
N GLU A 23 -0.12 3.70 -9.69
CA GLU A 23 -0.41 4.25 -8.37
C GLU A 23 0.84 4.83 -7.72
N ASP A 24 0.64 5.79 -6.81
CA ASP A 24 1.69 6.40 -6.00
C ASP A 24 1.38 6.21 -4.50
N PHE A 25 2.42 6.05 -3.68
CA PHE A 25 2.30 6.39 -2.27
C PHE A 25 2.20 7.90 -2.15
N LEU A 26 1.23 8.36 -1.36
CA LEU A 26 0.98 9.76 -1.08
C LEU A 26 1.37 10.04 0.37
N PRO A 27 1.91 11.22 0.71
CA PRO A 27 2.37 11.54 2.07
C PRO A 27 1.23 11.62 3.12
N THR A 28 0.01 11.21 2.75
CA THR A 28 -1.16 10.99 3.61
C THR A 28 -1.41 9.52 3.93
N ASN A 29 -0.84 8.57 3.18
CA ASN A 29 -1.02 7.11 3.33
C ASN A 29 0.28 6.36 3.66
N TYR A 30 1.35 7.08 3.97
CA TYR A 30 2.56 6.52 4.53
C TYR A 30 3.26 7.49 5.49
N VAL A 31 4.11 6.93 6.35
CA VAL A 31 5.11 7.67 7.13
C VAL A 31 6.47 7.02 6.96
N ILE A 32 7.55 7.80 7.13
CA ILE A 32 8.91 7.25 7.20
C ILE A 32 9.44 7.44 8.60
N ASP A 33 9.91 6.35 9.21
CA ASP A 33 10.46 6.35 10.55
C ASP A 33 11.92 6.85 10.60
N ASP A 34 12.44 7.04 11.80
CA ASP A 34 13.82 7.48 12.01
C ASP A 34 14.85 6.41 11.65
N ASN A 35 14.44 5.15 11.49
CA ASN A 35 15.30 4.03 11.10
C ASN A 35 15.38 3.81 9.58
N GLY A 36 14.69 4.63 8.78
CA GLY A 36 14.71 4.55 7.33
C GLY A 36 13.74 3.52 6.77
N TRP A 37 12.55 3.40 7.36
CA TRP A 37 11.48 2.52 6.89
C TRP A 37 10.22 3.31 6.56
N LEU A 38 9.65 3.04 5.39
CA LEU A 38 8.34 3.50 4.99
C LEU A 38 7.30 2.53 5.53
N HIS A 39 6.32 3.05 6.25
CA HIS A 39 5.17 2.30 6.75
C HIS A 39 3.92 2.78 6.04
N SER A 40 3.27 1.90 5.28
CA SER A 40 2.06 2.24 4.52
C SER A 40 0.79 1.77 5.24
N PHE A 41 -0.26 2.56 5.14
CA PHE A 41 -1.52 2.32 5.83
C PHE A 41 -2.70 2.89 5.03
N ASN A 42 -3.90 2.40 5.33
CA ASN A 42 -5.13 2.85 4.70
C ASN A 42 -5.94 3.76 5.64
N GLU A 43 -7.09 4.23 5.15
CA GLU A 43 -7.99 5.13 5.87
C GLU A 43 -8.54 4.51 7.15
N MET A 44 -8.71 3.18 7.20
CA MET A 44 -9.17 2.48 8.41
C MET A 44 -8.14 2.61 9.55
N VAL A 45 -6.86 2.42 9.23
CA VAL A 45 -5.77 2.60 10.19
C VAL A 45 -5.68 4.06 10.65
N ILE A 46 -5.82 5.03 9.74
CA ILE A 46 -5.86 6.45 10.09
C ILE A 46 -7.00 6.73 11.07
N ALA A 47 -8.22 6.27 10.75
CA ALA A 47 -9.39 6.47 11.60
C ALA A 47 -9.20 5.86 13.00
N GLN A 48 -8.60 4.67 13.04
CA GLN A 48 -8.32 3.97 14.27
C GLN A 48 -7.27 4.68 15.14
N VAL A 49 -6.17 5.15 14.53
CA VAL A 49 -5.09 5.83 15.27
C VAL A 49 -5.52 7.21 15.75
N LEU A 50 -6.23 7.95 14.90
CA LEU A 50 -6.65 9.32 15.22
C LEU A 50 -7.83 9.35 16.20
N GLY A 51 -8.80 8.43 16.07
CA GLY A 51 -10.00 8.40 16.92
C GLY A 51 -10.66 9.78 16.99
N ASN A 52 -10.77 10.35 18.18
CA ASN A 52 -11.33 11.69 18.40
C ASN A 52 -10.56 12.82 17.67
N LYS A 53 -9.28 12.61 17.32
CA LYS A 53 -8.50 13.56 16.52
C LYS A 53 -8.96 13.65 15.06
N LEU A 54 -9.85 12.77 14.59
CA LEU A 54 -10.48 12.91 13.27
C LEU A 54 -11.21 14.25 13.11
N GLU A 55 -11.75 14.81 14.20
CA GLU A 55 -12.35 16.15 14.20
C GLU A 55 -11.32 17.24 13.86
N GLN A 56 -10.03 17.01 14.12
CA GLN A 56 -8.97 17.93 13.68
C GLN A 56 -8.82 17.93 12.16
N ILE A 57 -8.92 16.77 11.51
CA ILE A 57 -8.92 16.67 10.04
C ILE A 57 -10.11 17.45 9.47
N LYS A 58 -11.32 17.24 10.01
CA LYS A 58 -12.50 18.02 9.60
C LYS A 58 -12.25 19.51 9.77
N GLY A 59 -11.74 19.91 10.93
CA GLY A 59 -11.40 21.30 11.22
C GLY A 59 -10.36 21.89 10.27
N ILE A 60 -9.38 21.11 9.80
CA ILE A 60 -8.41 21.52 8.79
C ILE A 60 -9.12 21.71 7.44
N ILE A 61 -9.92 20.73 6.99
CA ILE A 61 -10.65 20.79 5.72
C ILE A 61 -11.62 21.99 5.65
N TYR A 62 -12.26 22.34 6.78
CA TYR A 62 -13.17 23.49 6.82
C TYR A 62 -12.45 24.85 6.84
N ARG A 63 -11.24 24.94 7.42
CA ARG A 63 -10.53 26.21 7.64
C ARG A 63 -9.48 26.52 6.59
N GLU A 64 -8.90 25.50 5.98
CA GLU A 64 -7.78 25.60 5.07
C GLU A 64 -8.16 25.08 3.69
N GLN A 65 -7.51 25.60 2.65
CA GLN A 65 -7.76 25.21 1.27
C GLN A 65 -6.44 24.96 0.54
N GLY A 66 -6.51 24.10 -0.48
CA GLY A 66 -5.38 23.78 -1.35
C GLY A 66 -4.15 23.31 -0.58
N GLU A 67 -3.03 24.00 -0.80
CA GLU A 67 -1.70 23.62 -0.34
C GLU A 67 -1.52 23.61 1.18
N GLN A 68 -2.07 24.61 1.89
CA GLN A 68 -1.94 24.68 3.35
C GLN A 68 -2.64 23.50 4.03
N MET A 69 -3.85 23.17 3.54
CA MET A 69 -4.62 22.02 4.02
C MET A 69 -3.80 20.72 3.92
N LEU A 70 -3.11 20.51 2.80
CA LEU A 70 -2.29 19.32 2.60
C LEU A 70 -1.11 19.27 3.60
N LEU A 71 -0.42 20.40 3.85
CA LEU A 71 0.67 20.45 4.83
C LEU A 71 0.18 20.16 6.24
N SER A 72 -0.96 20.71 6.62
CA SER A 72 -1.55 20.49 7.95
C SER A 72 -1.96 19.03 8.15
N ILE A 73 -2.54 18.40 7.13
CA ILE A 73 -2.84 16.96 7.16
C ILE A 73 -1.55 16.14 7.26
N GLN A 74 -0.52 16.47 6.46
CA GLN A 74 0.78 15.79 6.53
C GLN A 74 1.44 15.89 7.90
N ARG A 75 1.40 17.07 8.55
CA ARG A 75 1.90 17.24 9.93
C ARG A 75 1.13 16.36 10.90
N LEU A 76 -0.20 16.36 10.85
CA LEU A 76 -1.01 15.52 11.73
C LEU A 76 -0.69 14.03 11.56
N ILE A 77 -0.52 13.56 10.33
CA ILE A 77 -0.12 12.18 10.04
C ILE A 77 1.28 11.90 10.60
N HIS A 78 2.25 12.78 10.32
CA HIS A 78 3.63 12.66 10.81
C HIS A 78 3.74 12.67 12.34
N ASP A 79 2.92 13.47 13.03
CA ASP A 79 2.90 13.56 14.49
C ASP A 79 2.36 12.29 15.16
N ASN A 80 1.62 11.46 14.42
CA ASN A 80 1.11 10.16 14.88
C ASN A 80 1.86 8.98 14.23
N ARG A 81 3.02 9.21 13.61
CA ARG A 81 3.77 8.21 12.82
C ARG A 81 4.08 6.92 13.56
N ASP A 82 4.42 6.96 14.85
CA ASP A 82 4.81 5.75 15.60
C ASP A 82 3.62 4.78 15.75
N LYS A 83 2.43 5.32 16.02
CA LYS A 83 1.18 4.54 16.10
C LYS A 83 0.76 4.03 14.73
N LEU A 84 0.90 4.85 13.70
CA LEU A 84 0.61 4.46 12.32
C LEU A 84 1.55 3.35 11.84
N ALA A 85 2.85 3.44 12.15
CA ALA A 85 3.85 2.43 11.81
C ALA A 85 3.55 1.07 12.48
N THR A 86 3.07 1.11 13.73
CA THR A 86 2.68 -0.08 14.50
C THR A 86 1.46 -0.79 13.90
N LEU A 87 0.58 -0.07 13.21
CA LEU A 87 -0.63 -0.61 12.57
C LEU A 87 -0.55 -0.65 11.05
N ALA A 88 0.63 -0.37 10.48
CA ALA A 88 0.83 -0.35 9.05
C ALA A 88 0.66 -1.75 8.43
N ALA A 89 0.15 -1.78 7.21
CA ALA A 89 -0.02 -3.02 6.46
C ALA A 89 1.32 -3.53 5.90
N THR A 90 2.23 -2.60 5.58
CA THR A 90 3.51 -2.93 4.96
C THR A 90 4.62 -2.02 5.46
N SER A 91 5.82 -2.59 5.59
CA SER A 91 7.05 -1.85 5.90
C SER A 91 8.08 -2.08 4.80
N ILE A 92 8.63 -1.00 4.23
CA ILE A 92 9.54 -1.03 3.08
C ILE A 92 10.83 -0.27 3.45
N PRO A 93 12.02 -0.82 3.22
CA PRO A 93 13.27 -0.10 3.45
C PRO A 93 13.38 1.12 2.53
N VAL A 94 13.97 2.19 3.05
CA VAL A 94 14.10 3.47 2.37
C VAL A 94 15.57 3.85 2.22
N ALA A 95 15.93 4.22 1.00
CA ALA A 95 17.21 4.86 0.69
C ALA A 95 17.50 6.04 1.63
N THR A 96 18.70 6.10 2.19
CA THR A 96 19.11 7.13 3.18
C THR A 96 18.91 8.56 2.68
N GLY A 97 19.18 8.80 1.40
CA GLY A 97 18.93 10.09 0.76
C GLY A 97 17.44 10.43 0.68
N PHE A 98 16.56 9.44 0.49
CA PHE A 98 15.13 9.66 0.47
C PHE A 98 14.58 9.94 1.87
N GLN A 99 15.09 9.24 2.89
CA GLN A 99 14.77 9.54 4.28
C GLN A 99 15.12 11.00 4.62
N THR A 100 16.32 11.46 4.21
CA THR A 100 16.76 12.85 4.43
C THR A 100 15.86 13.85 3.69
N LEU A 101 15.51 13.55 2.42
CA LEU A 101 14.57 14.35 1.66
C LEU A 101 13.21 14.43 2.34
N TYR A 102 12.66 13.31 2.81
CA TYR A 102 11.39 13.27 3.52
C TYR A 102 11.42 14.15 4.77
N LYS A 103 12.41 13.98 5.66
CA LYS A 103 12.54 14.76 6.91
C LYS A 103 12.63 16.27 6.66
N SER A 104 13.33 16.68 5.59
CA SER A 104 13.48 18.11 5.24
C SER A 104 12.25 18.74 4.58
N ARG A 105 11.23 17.94 4.19
CA ARG A 105 10.09 18.42 3.38
C ARG A 105 8.73 18.13 3.99
N ILE A 106 8.58 17.06 4.77
CA ILE A 106 7.28 16.63 5.29
C ILE A 106 6.66 17.72 6.16
N GLY A 107 5.44 18.15 5.83
CA GLY A 107 4.74 19.20 6.56
C GLY A 107 5.40 20.59 6.48
N GLN A 108 6.33 20.81 5.54
CA GLN A 108 7.03 22.09 5.36
C GLN A 108 6.82 22.66 3.95
N VAL A 109 6.90 23.99 3.82
CA VAL A 109 6.88 24.65 2.51
C VAL A 109 8.22 24.44 1.84
N ALA A 110 8.24 23.80 0.67
CA ALA A 110 9.49 23.41 0.00
C ALA A 110 10.23 24.59 -0.65
N GLN A 111 9.51 25.61 -1.12
CA GLN A 111 10.08 26.84 -1.67
C GLN A 111 9.02 27.95 -1.64
N ARG A 112 9.42 29.18 -1.28
CA ARG A 112 8.62 30.40 -1.48
C ARG A 112 9.14 31.09 -2.74
N GLU A 113 8.42 31.03 -3.85
CA GLU A 113 8.76 31.88 -4.98
C GLU A 113 8.31 33.32 -4.72
N ASN A 114 9.04 34.30 -5.26
CA ASN A 114 8.75 35.74 -5.13
C ASN A 114 7.36 36.13 -5.70
N ASN A 115 6.66 35.21 -6.37
CA ASN A 115 5.34 35.38 -6.98
C ASN A 115 4.27 34.48 -6.34
N LYS A 116 3.98 34.65 -5.03
CA LYS A 116 2.78 34.18 -4.29
C LYS A 116 2.33 32.69 -4.38
N SER A 117 2.92 31.84 -5.22
CA SER A 117 2.69 30.40 -5.21
C SER A 117 3.78 29.73 -4.39
N ASN A 118 3.41 29.10 -3.29
CA ASN A 118 4.28 28.11 -2.68
C ASN A 118 4.32 26.91 -3.64
N VAL A 119 5.48 26.27 -3.77
CA VAL A 119 5.56 24.97 -4.44
C VAL A 119 5.71 23.96 -3.32
N ILE A 120 4.67 23.16 -3.06
CA ILE A 120 4.77 22.03 -2.14
C ILE A 120 5.35 20.84 -2.87
N ASN A 121 6.41 20.25 -2.30
CA ASN A 121 6.85 18.93 -2.72
C ASN A 121 5.83 17.90 -2.23
N GLN A 122 5.01 17.37 -3.15
CA GLN A 122 3.97 16.40 -2.81
C GLN A 122 4.54 15.04 -2.37
N LEU A 123 5.87 14.85 -2.45
CA LEU A 123 6.58 13.62 -2.07
C LEU A 123 5.92 12.32 -2.60
N PRO A 124 5.33 12.28 -3.82
CA PRO A 124 4.78 11.03 -4.31
C PRO A 124 5.91 10.05 -4.57
N ILE A 125 5.64 8.78 -4.27
CA ILE A 125 6.56 7.67 -4.54
C ILE A 125 5.83 6.71 -5.47
N MET A 126 6.34 6.57 -6.69
CA MET A 126 5.73 5.66 -7.66
C MET A 126 5.77 4.23 -7.16
N ARG A 127 4.62 3.56 -7.11
CA ARG A 127 4.54 2.17 -6.64
C ARG A 127 4.88 1.20 -7.76
N THR A 128 5.53 0.11 -7.37
CA THR A 128 5.65 -1.04 -8.28
C THR A 128 4.36 -1.85 -8.25
N PHE A 129 4.14 -2.68 -9.26
CA PHE A 129 2.99 -3.56 -9.35
C PHE A 129 3.10 -4.65 -8.28
N ILE A 130 2.11 -4.70 -7.41
CA ILE A 130 2.04 -5.59 -6.25
C ILE A 130 0.70 -6.34 -6.23
N ASN A 131 0.67 -7.45 -5.53
CA ASN A 131 -0.58 -8.08 -5.12
C ASN A 131 -1.23 -7.24 -4.00
N PRO A 132 -2.49 -6.80 -4.14
CA PRO A 132 -3.15 -5.99 -3.11
C PRO A 132 -3.41 -6.75 -1.80
N HIS A 133 -3.38 -8.09 -1.79
CA HIS A 133 -3.64 -8.90 -0.62
C HIS A 133 -2.36 -9.31 0.14
N THR A 134 -1.33 -9.75 -0.58
CA THR A 134 -0.06 -10.16 0.04
C THR A 134 0.92 -8.99 0.20
N HIS A 135 0.67 -7.90 -0.52
CA HIS A 135 1.57 -6.75 -0.68
C HIS A 135 2.96 -7.08 -1.22
N LEU A 136 3.10 -8.23 -1.89
CA LEU A 136 4.33 -8.64 -2.54
C LEU A 136 4.33 -8.21 -4.01
N PRO A 137 5.48 -7.81 -4.57
CA PRO A 137 5.57 -7.41 -5.97
C PRO A 137 5.30 -8.60 -6.90
N ILE A 138 4.67 -8.31 -8.04
CA ILE A 138 4.40 -9.28 -9.10
C ILE A 138 5.22 -8.88 -10.34
N ILE A 139 6.03 -9.80 -10.85
CA ILE A 139 6.53 -9.73 -12.22
C ILE A 139 5.47 -10.32 -13.14
N THR A 140 4.87 -9.47 -13.96
CA THR A 140 3.81 -9.91 -14.87
C THR A 140 4.37 -10.66 -16.07
N GLY A 141 3.68 -11.71 -16.49
CA GLY A 141 3.97 -12.47 -17.69
C GLY A 141 3.89 -11.58 -18.94
N SER A 142 3.07 -10.52 -18.92
CA SER A 142 3.04 -9.51 -19.98
C SER A 142 4.32 -8.68 -20.08
N ALA A 143 4.93 -8.30 -18.95
CA ALA A 143 6.22 -7.59 -18.94
C ALA A 143 7.36 -8.46 -19.46
N VAL A 144 7.43 -9.71 -19.01
CA VAL A 144 8.41 -10.70 -19.47
C VAL A 144 8.20 -11.00 -20.96
N LYS A 145 6.96 -11.25 -21.38
CA LYS A 145 6.60 -11.52 -22.78
C LYS A 145 6.87 -10.34 -23.70
N GLY A 146 6.70 -9.10 -23.23
CA GLY A 146 7.04 -7.89 -23.98
C GLY A 146 8.54 -7.75 -24.26
N ALA A 147 9.38 -8.06 -23.27
CA ALA A 147 10.83 -8.08 -23.44
C ALA A 147 11.26 -9.19 -24.43
N ILE A 148 10.74 -10.41 -24.25
CA ILE A 148 10.94 -11.54 -25.17
C ILE A 148 10.48 -11.20 -26.60
N ARG A 149 9.30 -10.60 -26.76
CA ARG A 149 8.77 -10.18 -28.07
C ARG A 149 9.75 -9.25 -28.79
N THR A 150 10.39 -8.33 -28.05
CA THR A 150 11.38 -7.41 -28.62
C THR A 150 12.60 -8.18 -29.15
N ALA A 151 13.11 -9.16 -28.39
CA ALA A 151 14.23 -10.01 -28.83
C ALA A 151 13.87 -10.88 -30.05
N ILE A 152 12.68 -11.49 -30.06
CA ILE A 152 12.18 -12.27 -31.20
C ILE A 152 12.09 -11.40 -32.46
N LEU A 153 11.45 -10.23 -32.36
CA LEU A 153 11.33 -9.29 -33.47
C LEU A 153 12.70 -8.81 -33.97
N ASN A 154 13.66 -8.64 -33.06
CA ASN A 154 15.02 -8.26 -33.43
C ASN A 154 15.70 -9.36 -34.27
N GLY A 155 15.63 -10.61 -33.81
CA GLY A 155 16.15 -11.76 -34.56
C GLY A 155 15.50 -11.90 -35.95
N LEU A 156 14.18 -11.70 -36.03
CA LEU A 156 13.46 -11.71 -37.30
C LEU A 156 13.87 -10.56 -38.23
N ALA A 157 14.07 -9.35 -37.69
CA ALA A 157 14.52 -8.20 -38.47
C ALA A 157 15.94 -8.41 -39.03
N VAL A 158 16.85 -8.96 -38.22
CA VAL A 158 18.20 -9.34 -38.66
C VAL A 158 18.14 -10.40 -39.76
N LYS A 159 17.32 -11.45 -39.59
CA LYS A 159 17.12 -12.51 -40.59
C LYS A 159 16.51 -11.97 -41.90
N ALA A 160 15.68 -10.94 -41.81
CA ALA A 160 15.12 -10.24 -42.97
C ALA A 160 16.11 -9.28 -43.65
N GLY A 161 17.33 -9.13 -43.13
CA GLY A 161 18.38 -8.29 -43.71
C GLY A 161 18.16 -6.79 -43.47
N LEU A 162 17.34 -6.40 -42.49
CA LEU A 162 17.10 -4.99 -42.17
C LEU A 162 18.29 -4.43 -41.38
N LYS A 163 19.02 -3.47 -41.98
CA LYS A 163 20.28 -2.95 -41.45
C LYS A 163 20.19 -1.48 -41.06
N ARG A 164 19.22 -0.73 -41.56
CA ARG A 164 19.06 0.71 -41.30
C ARG A 164 17.59 1.10 -41.27
N PRO A 165 17.21 2.23 -40.65
CA PRO A 165 15.81 2.65 -40.60
C PRO A 165 15.16 2.83 -41.98
N GLN A 166 15.95 3.21 -42.98
CA GLN A 166 15.50 3.39 -44.37
C GLN A 166 15.03 2.08 -45.03
N ASP A 167 15.45 0.93 -44.50
CA ASP A 167 15.02 -0.37 -45.00
C ASP A 167 13.56 -0.67 -44.60
N ILE A 168 12.96 0.16 -43.72
CA ILE A 168 11.57 0.03 -43.28
C ILE A 168 10.67 0.95 -44.11
N THR A 169 9.85 0.36 -44.98
CA THR A 169 8.84 1.10 -45.77
C THR A 169 7.60 1.48 -44.95
N MET A 170 7.15 0.59 -44.05
CA MET A 170 5.93 0.76 -43.26
C MET A 170 6.18 0.51 -41.77
N PRO A 171 6.71 1.49 -41.00
CA PRO A 171 7.08 1.31 -39.60
C PRO A 171 5.93 0.81 -38.71
N LYS A 172 4.70 1.30 -38.95
CA LYS A 172 3.51 0.89 -38.20
C LYS A 172 3.14 -0.60 -38.41
N LYS A 173 3.50 -1.18 -39.56
CA LYS A 173 3.23 -2.59 -39.91
C LYS A 173 4.45 -3.49 -39.72
N LEU A 174 5.58 -2.97 -39.23
CA LEU A 174 6.83 -3.74 -39.15
C LEU A 174 6.67 -5.04 -38.35
N GLN A 175 6.01 -4.98 -37.19
CA GLN A 175 5.80 -6.18 -36.37
C GLN A 175 4.94 -7.23 -37.08
N ASN A 176 3.82 -6.80 -37.66
CA ASN A 176 2.94 -7.63 -38.49
C ASN A 176 3.69 -8.30 -39.64
N ASN A 177 4.54 -7.54 -40.33
CA ASN A 177 5.31 -8.05 -41.47
C ASN A 177 6.37 -9.08 -41.05
N LEU A 178 7.04 -8.87 -39.92
CA LEU A 178 8.07 -9.78 -39.40
C LEU A 178 7.45 -11.09 -38.88
N LEU A 179 6.37 -10.99 -38.10
CA LEU A 179 5.67 -12.13 -37.51
C LEU A 179 4.62 -12.76 -38.44
N LYS A 180 4.35 -12.15 -39.60
CA LYS A 180 3.39 -12.62 -40.62
C LYS A 180 1.97 -12.81 -40.08
N PHE A 181 1.41 -11.77 -39.48
CA PHE A 181 0.01 -11.74 -39.02
C PHE A 181 -0.69 -10.43 -39.36
N ASP A 182 -2.01 -10.47 -39.50
CA ASP A 182 -2.82 -9.30 -39.85
C ASP A 182 -3.50 -8.67 -38.64
N ASN A 183 -3.99 -9.49 -37.71
CA ASN A 183 -4.70 -9.04 -36.52
C ASN A 183 -4.28 -9.83 -35.26
N PRO A 184 -4.57 -9.33 -34.04
CA PRO A 184 -4.11 -9.98 -32.81
C PRO A 184 -4.56 -11.44 -32.62
N THR A 185 -5.65 -11.87 -33.27
CA THR A 185 -6.11 -13.27 -33.17
C THR A 185 -5.23 -14.23 -33.96
N THR A 186 -4.57 -13.72 -35.00
CA THR A 186 -3.62 -14.44 -35.88
C THR A 186 -2.15 -14.23 -35.49
N ASP A 187 -1.86 -13.50 -34.41
CA ASP A 187 -0.47 -13.30 -33.96
C ASP A 187 0.11 -14.62 -33.45
N PRO A 188 1.19 -15.16 -34.06
CA PRO A 188 1.75 -16.45 -33.68
C PRO A 188 2.30 -16.45 -32.26
N LEU A 189 2.62 -15.28 -31.67
CA LEU A 189 3.03 -15.20 -30.27
C LEU A 189 1.91 -15.53 -29.29
N LYS A 190 0.68 -15.77 -29.74
CA LYS A 190 -0.39 -16.37 -28.92
C LYS A 190 -0.02 -17.78 -28.45
N LEU A 191 0.86 -18.48 -29.18
CA LEU A 191 1.37 -19.82 -28.86
C LEU A 191 2.39 -19.82 -27.71
N LEU A 192 3.00 -18.68 -27.41
CA LEU A 192 3.87 -18.49 -26.26
C LEU A 192 3.07 -17.93 -25.07
N LYS A 193 2.95 -18.68 -23.97
CA LYS A 193 2.33 -18.21 -22.73
C LYS A 193 3.39 -18.05 -21.65
N ILE A 194 3.26 -17.00 -20.86
CA ILE A 194 4.11 -16.73 -19.71
C ILE A 194 3.18 -16.39 -18.56
N SER A 195 3.30 -17.11 -17.44
CA SER A 195 2.50 -16.81 -16.25
C SER A 195 3.06 -15.59 -15.51
N ASP A 196 2.23 -14.97 -14.67
CA ASP A 196 2.71 -14.01 -13.69
C ASP A 196 3.51 -14.74 -12.59
N ALA A 197 4.38 -14.00 -11.90
CA ALA A 197 5.17 -14.49 -10.78
C ALA A 197 5.09 -13.50 -9.61
N GLU A 198 4.62 -13.96 -8.46
CA GLU A 198 4.71 -13.21 -7.21
C GLU A 198 6.07 -13.45 -6.54
N TYR A 199 6.58 -12.43 -5.83
CA TYR A 199 7.84 -12.52 -5.13
C TYR A 199 7.84 -13.60 -4.04
N ARG A 200 8.82 -14.49 -4.08
CA ARG A 200 9.10 -15.52 -3.09
C ARG A 200 10.60 -15.71 -3.00
N ASN A 201 11.20 -15.32 -1.88
CA ASN A 201 12.64 -15.49 -1.66
C ASN A 201 12.87 -16.46 -0.50
N ALA A 202 13.77 -17.44 -0.69
CA ALA A 202 14.05 -18.48 0.30
C ALA A 202 14.57 -17.92 1.64
N ASP A 203 15.27 -16.80 1.61
CA ASP A 203 15.83 -16.13 2.79
C ASP A 203 14.88 -15.05 3.35
N GLU A 204 13.65 -14.93 2.85
CA GLU A 204 12.65 -13.92 3.23
C GLU A 204 13.14 -12.47 3.14
N LEU A 205 14.07 -12.19 2.23
CA LEU A 205 14.61 -10.84 2.04
C LEU A 205 13.49 -9.85 1.66
N PRO A 206 13.58 -8.58 2.11
CA PRO A 206 12.65 -7.53 1.68
C PRO A 206 12.55 -7.46 0.16
N ALA A 207 11.32 -7.48 -0.34
CA ALA A 207 11.04 -7.59 -1.75
C ALA A 207 11.37 -6.29 -2.50
N THR A 208 10.99 -5.16 -1.93
CA THR A 208 11.12 -3.83 -2.53
C THR A 208 11.91 -2.88 -1.64
N GLU A 209 12.36 -1.77 -2.24
CA GLU A 209 13.03 -0.66 -1.59
C GLU A 209 12.63 0.65 -2.25
N ILE A 210 12.52 1.72 -1.46
CA ILE A 210 12.29 3.08 -1.95
C ILE A 210 13.61 3.73 -2.33
N MET A 211 13.71 4.23 -3.56
CA MET A 211 14.93 4.83 -4.10
C MET A 211 14.63 5.96 -5.10
N PHE A 212 15.69 6.64 -5.54
CA PHE A 212 15.59 7.64 -6.60
C PHE A 212 15.94 7.05 -7.97
N ALA A 213 15.30 7.55 -9.02
CA ALA A 213 15.76 7.43 -10.41
C ALA A 213 16.36 8.76 -10.90
N VAL A 214 17.70 8.83 -10.93
CA VAL A 214 18.46 10.02 -11.35
C VAL A 214 18.85 9.92 -12.83
N SER A 215 18.82 11.04 -13.55
CA SER A 215 19.26 11.09 -14.96
C SER A 215 20.78 11.28 -15.05
N LYS A 216 21.44 10.56 -15.96
CA LYS A 216 22.86 10.71 -16.31
C LYS A 216 23.04 10.76 -17.83
N ARG A 217 24.00 11.55 -18.30
CA ARG A 217 24.30 11.63 -19.74
C ARG A 217 25.19 10.46 -20.15
N ARG A 218 24.87 9.81 -21.27
CA ARG A 218 25.78 8.82 -21.87
C ARG A 218 27.03 9.47 -22.49
N ILE A 219 26.85 10.70 -23.01
CA ILE A 219 27.91 11.49 -23.63
C ILE A 219 28.09 12.79 -22.85
N ALA A 220 29.29 12.99 -22.30
CA ALA A 220 29.67 14.23 -21.62
C ALA A 220 29.54 15.43 -22.56
N LYS A 221 28.97 16.52 -22.06
CA LYS A 221 28.95 17.82 -22.74
C LYS A 221 29.38 18.87 -21.74
N ALA A 222 30.42 19.63 -22.07
CA ALA A 222 30.94 20.69 -21.21
C ALA A 222 29.81 21.65 -20.78
N GLY A 223 29.76 21.95 -19.47
CA GLY A 223 28.75 22.82 -18.87
C GLY A 223 27.31 22.29 -18.88
N LYS A 224 27.06 21.01 -19.24
CA LYS A 224 25.71 20.44 -19.28
C LYS A 224 25.58 19.17 -18.45
N ASN A 225 24.82 19.27 -17.37
CA ASN A 225 24.36 18.10 -16.62
C ASN A 225 23.21 17.39 -17.35
N ALA A 226 22.91 16.16 -16.94
CA ALA A 226 21.72 15.46 -17.42
C ALA A 226 20.45 16.24 -17.03
N GLY A 227 19.48 16.27 -17.93
CA GLY A 227 18.24 17.00 -17.75
C GLY A 227 17.16 16.14 -17.11
N GLY A 228 16.46 16.68 -16.12
CA GLY A 228 15.19 16.16 -15.65
C GLY A 228 15.16 15.88 -14.15
N PRO A 229 14.02 16.15 -13.50
CA PRO A 229 13.88 15.94 -12.07
C PRO A 229 14.10 14.46 -11.72
N PRO A 230 14.67 14.18 -10.53
CA PRO A 230 14.70 12.84 -9.99
C PRO A 230 13.26 12.35 -9.78
N THR A 231 13.06 11.05 -9.92
CA THR A 231 11.77 10.40 -9.61
C THR A 231 11.95 9.55 -8.37
N ASN A 232 11.00 9.59 -7.44
CA ASN A 232 10.98 8.71 -6.28
C ASN A 232 10.13 7.50 -6.63
N LEU A 233 10.63 6.30 -6.37
CA LEU A 233 9.92 5.08 -6.73
C LEU A 233 10.25 3.94 -5.78
N GLU A 234 9.29 3.04 -5.65
CA GLU A 234 9.48 1.70 -5.12
C GLU A 234 9.98 0.78 -6.24
N ALA A 235 11.06 0.05 -6.02
CA ALA A 235 11.52 -0.98 -6.95
C ALA A 235 11.71 -2.31 -6.23
N VAL A 236 11.46 -3.42 -6.93
CA VAL A 236 11.98 -4.73 -6.51
C VAL A 236 13.49 -4.58 -6.38
N SER A 237 14.03 -4.92 -5.21
CA SER A 237 15.45 -4.73 -4.92
C SER A 237 16.33 -5.55 -5.85
N GLY A 238 17.55 -5.07 -6.09
CA GLY A 238 18.56 -5.83 -6.82
C GLY A 238 19.06 -7.04 -6.03
N PHE A 239 19.73 -7.96 -6.73
CA PHE A 239 20.40 -9.12 -6.16
C PHE A 239 19.47 -10.07 -5.41
N ARG A 240 18.25 -10.27 -5.92
CA ARG A 240 17.27 -11.20 -5.35
C ARG A 240 17.32 -12.51 -6.13
N SER A 241 18.02 -13.49 -5.57
CA SER A 241 18.24 -14.79 -6.18
C SER A 241 16.95 -15.62 -6.20
N GLN A 242 16.60 -16.12 -7.38
CA GLN A 242 15.46 -17.01 -7.67
C GLN A 242 14.16 -16.57 -6.99
N SER A 243 13.93 -15.26 -6.95
CA SER A 243 12.86 -14.67 -6.14
C SER A 243 11.48 -14.69 -6.81
N PHE A 244 11.37 -15.24 -8.01
CA PHE A 244 10.14 -15.34 -8.77
C PHE A 244 10.13 -16.65 -9.53
N VAL A 245 8.99 -17.35 -9.53
CA VAL A 245 8.81 -18.62 -10.25
C VAL A 245 7.62 -18.49 -11.18
N PHE A 246 7.80 -18.85 -12.45
CA PHE A 246 6.74 -18.81 -13.46
C PHE A 246 6.90 -19.93 -14.48
N ASP A 247 5.83 -20.16 -15.25
CA ASP A 247 5.83 -21.10 -16.36
C ASP A 247 6.02 -20.35 -17.68
N ILE A 248 6.90 -20.89 -18.53
CA ILE A 248 6.97 -20.59 -19.96
C ILE A 248 6.34 -21.77 -20.69
N ARG A 249 5.28 -21.50 -21.48
CA ARG A 249 4.54 -22.54 -22.19
C ARG A 249 4.54 -22.30 -23.69
N PHE A 250 4.85 -23.35 -24.44
CA PHE A 250 4.80 -23.39 -25.90
C PHE A 250 3.66 -24.29 -26.33
N LEU A 251 2.70 -23.73 -27.06
CA LEU A 251 1.57 -24.46 -27.65
C LEU A 251 1.95 -24.91 -29.05
N ASP A 252 1.71 -26.18 -29.35
CA ASP A 252 1.91 -26.72 -30.70
C ASP A 252 0.65 -26.52 -31.54
N ASN A 253 0.74 -25.62 -32.51
CA ASN A 253 -0.29 -25.38 -33.51
C ASN A 253 0.33 -24.76 -34.76
N SER A 254 0.71 -25.61 -35.71
CA SER A 254 1.36 -25.21 -36.97
C SER A 254 0.50 -24.26 -37.80
N SER A 255 -0.82 -24.41 -37.78
CA SER A 255 -1.76 -23.53 -38.51
C SER A 255 -1.74 -22.08 -38.02
N GLN A 256 -1.35 -21.83 -36.76
CA GLN A 256 -1.24 -20.49 -36.18
C GLN A 256 0.15 -19.86 -36.36
N ASP A 257 1.15 -20.63 -36.81
CA ASP A 257 2.49 -20.13 -37.14
C ASP A 257 3.08 -20.87 -38.36
N PRO A 258 2.41 -20.80 -39.53
CA PRO A 258 2.81 -21.56 -40.73
C PRO A 258 4.19 -21.15 -41.25
N HIS A 259 4.62 -19.92 -40.92
CA HIS A 259 5.91 -19.38 -41.34
C HIS A 259 7.03 -19.55 -40.30
N GLN A 260 6.76 -20.31 -39.22
CA GLN A 260 7.71 -20.67 -38.17
C GLN A 260 8.47 -19.45 -37.62
N LYS A 261 7.72 -18.41 -37.23
CA LYS A 261 8.25 -17.13 -36.73
C LYS A 261 8.49 -17.12 -35.23
N THR A 262 7.97 -18.10 -34.50
CA THR A 262 8.07 -18.16 -33.04
C THR A 262 8.95 -19.32 -32.57
N PRO A 263 9.68 -19.15 -31.46
CA PRO A 263 10.42 -20.26 -30.85
C PRO A 263 9.45 -21.36 -30.41
N LYS A 264 9.88 -22.62 -30.54
CA LYS A 264 9.09 -23.81 -30.17
C LYS A 264 9.52 -24.43 -28.84
N ASP A 265 10.66 -23.99 -28.32
CA ASP A 265 11.27 -24.50 -27.10
C ASP A 265 12.01 -23.38 -26.34
N SER A 266 12.32 -23.66 -25.09
CA SER A 266 12.95 -22.72 -24.16
C SER A 266 14.40 -22.38 -24.51
N ARG A 267 15.16 -23.30 -25.12
CA ARG A 267 16.56 -23.06 -25.51
C ARG A 267 16.65 -22.11 -26.69
N THR A 268 15.81 -22.30 -27.71
CA THR A 268 15.70 -21.37 -28.85
C THR A 268 15.26 -19.99 -28.38
N LEU A 269 14.31 -19.92 -27.45
CA LEU A 269 13.88 -18.66 -26.84
C LEU A 269 15.04 -17.97 -26.08
N ALA A 270 15.74 -18.71 -25.23
CA ALA A 270 16.88 -18.21 -24.46
C ALA A 270 17.97 -17.66 -25.37
N LYS A 271 18.27 -18.35 -26.47
CA LYS A 271 19.22 -17.88 -27.49
C LYS A 271 18.82 -16.53 -28.07
N LEU A 272 17.57 -16.38 -28.52
CA LEU A 272 17.09 -15.11 -29.08
C LEU A 272 17.20 -13.96 -28.07
N CYS A 273 16.90 -14.24 -26.79
CA CYS A 273 17.05 -13.27 -25.72
C CYS A 273 18.52 -12.90 -25.48
N ASN A 274 19.42 -13.88 -25.39
CA ASN A 274 20.84 -13.65 -25.15
C ASN A 274 21.52 -12.93 -26.31
N ASP A 275 21.22 -13.31 -27.56
CA ASP A 275 21.70 -12.62 -28.77
C ASP A 275 21.35 -11.12 -28.74
N TYR A 276 20.21 -10.75 -28.15
CA TYR A 276 19.75 -9.36 -28.06
C TYR A 276 20.23 -8.63 -26.80
N TYR A 277 20.13 -9.25 -25.62
CA TYR A 277 20.33 -8.58 -24.34
C TYR A 277 21.77 -8.65 -23.81
N LEU A 278 22.50 -9.74 -24.03
CA LEU A 278 23.87 -9.89 -23.52
C LEU A 278 24.84 -8.84 -24.10
N PRO A 279 24.86 -8.56 -25.42
CA PRO A 279 25.70 -7.50 -25.95
C PRO A 279 25.34 -6.11 -25.39
N LYS A 280 24.06 -5.87 -25.11
CA LYS A 280 23.57 -4.60 -24.54
C LYS A 280 23.98 -4.42 -23.09
N LEU A 281 23.94 -5.50 -22.30
CA LEU A 281 24.43 -5.51 -20.93
C LEU A 281 25.93 -5.19 -20.92
N LYS A 282 26.73 -5.91 -21.71
CA LYS A 282 28.18 -5.71 -21.81
C LYS A 282 28.53 -4.29 -22.28
N LYS A 283 27.80 -3.77 -23.29
CA LYS A 283 27.95 -2.39 -23.77
C LYS A 283 27.64 -1.38 -22.66
N GLU A 284 26.50 -1.53 -21.97
CA GLU A 284 26.10 -0.59 -20.92
C GLU A 284 27.06 -0.63 -19.73
N LEU A 285 27.50 -1.82 -19.31
CA LEU A 285 28.48 -1.96 -18.24
C LEU A 285 29.75 -1.18 -18.58
N ARG A 286 30.31 -1.39 -19.77
CA ARG A 286 31.49 -0.65 -20.25
C ARG A 286 31.25 0.86 -20.27
N GLU A 287 30.21 1.32 -20.98
CA GLU A 287 29.94 2.76 -21.17
C GLU A 287 29.70 3.51 -19.86
N LEU A 288 29.04 2.88 -18.89
CA LEU A 288 28.72 3.53 -17.62
C LEU A 288 29.86 3.40 -16.60
N SER A 289 30.66 2.34 -16.65
CA SER A 289 31.90 2.20 -15.89
C SER A 289 32.97 3.19 -16.36
N ASP A 290 33.13 3.40 -17.67
CA ASP A 290 34.04 4.42 -18.23
C ASP A 290 33.70 5.86 -17.78
N ARG A 291 32.46 6.05 -17.30
CA ARG A 291 31.96 7.32 -16.75
C ARG A 291 32.01 7.39 -15.22
N ASN A 292 32.46 6.33 -14.55
CA ASN A 292 32.45 6.17 -13.10
C ASN A 292 31.05 6.35 -12.47
N TYR A 293 29.98 6.00 -13.21
CA TYR A 293 28.62 6.13 -12.68
C TYR A 293 28.22 4.95 -11.82
N LEU A 294 28.67 3.75 -12.15
CA LEU A 294 28.22 2.52 -11.51
C LEU A 294 28.94 2.27 -10.19
N ALA A 295 28.26 1.61 -9.27
CA ALA A 295 28.85 1.09 -8.04
C ALA A 295 29.92 0.02 -8.35
N ASP A 296 31.09 0.12 -7.71
CA ASP A 296 32.21 -0.79 -7.97
C ASP A 296 31.87 -2.25 -7.64
N ASN A 297 31.12 -2.46 -6.54
CA ASN A 297 30.67 -3.80 -6.15
C ASN A 297 29.69 -4.40 -7.18
N TYR A 298 28.84 -3.58 -7.83
CA TYR A 298 27.98 -4.02 -8.92
C TYR A 298 28.78 -4.40 -10.15
N VAL A 299 29.76 -3.57 -10.55
CA VAL A 299 30.60 -3.85 -11.71
C VAL A 299 31.40 -5.13 -11.50
N ASN A 300 32.11 -5.24 -10.38
CA ASN A 300 32.93 -6.41 -10.05
C ASN A 300 32.08 -7.67 -9.87
N GLY A 301 30.93 -7.55 -9.18
CA GLY A 301 29.99 -8.65 -8.99
C GLY A 301 29.41 -9.16 -10.31
N LEU A 302 28.96 -8.25 -11.18
CA LEU A 302 28.41 -8.63 -12.48
C LEU A 302 29.46 -9.23 -13.41
N THR A 303 30.70 -8.72 -13.40
CA THR A 303 31.81 -9.31 -14.14
C THR A 303 32.07 -10.74 -13.67
N ARG A 304 32.20 -10.97 -12.36
CA ARG A 304 32.36 -12.32 -11.77
C ARG A 304 31.20 -13.26 -12.12
N LEU A 305 29.97 -12.77 -12.14
CA LEU A 305 28.80 -13.54 -12.59
C LEU A 305 28.95 -13.95 -14.05
N LEU A 306 29.25 -13.00 -14.94
CA LEU A 306 29.37 -13.24 -16.38
C LEU A 306 30.58 -14.08 -16.78
N GLU A 307 31.64 -14.10 -15.97
CA GLU A 307 32.84 -14.93 -16.17
C GLU A 307 32.73 -16.32 -15.51
N GLY A 308 31.73 -16.52 -14.64
CA GLY A 308 31.49 -17.76 -13.92
C GLY A 308 30.40 -18.65 -14.52
N GLU A 309 29.70 -19.37 -13.63
CA GLU A 309 28.64 -20.32 -14.00
C GLU A 309 27.53 -19.68 -14.83
N LEU A 310 27.11 -18.45 -14.48
CA LEU A 310 26.07 -17.75 -15.24
C LEU A 310 26.52 -17.50 -16.68
N GLY A 311 27.77 -17.09 -16.90
CA GLY A 311 28.33 -16.93 -18.25
C GLY A 311 28.20 -18.20 -19.09
N THR A 312 28.62 -19.33 -18.52
CA THR A 312 28.52 -20.65 -19.16
C THR A 312 27.06 -21.02 -19.46
N ALA A 313 26.16 -20.79 -18.51
CA ALA A 313 24.73 -21.08 -18.68
C ALA A 313 24.07 -20.21 -19.76
N LEU A 314 24.50 -18.95 -19.91
CA LEU A 314 24.04 -18.06 -20.99
C LEU A 314 24.52 -18.55 -22.37
N GLU A 315 25.76 -19.02 -22.48
CA GLU A 315 26.34 -19.56 -23.72
C GLU A 315 25.63 -20.85 -24.15
N GLN A 316 25.30 -21.71 -23.18
CA GLN A 316 24.56 -22.95 -23.38
C GLN A 316 23.03 -22.73 -23.51
N ASN A 317 22.57 -21.48 -23.40
CA ASN A 317 21.16 -21.09 -23.45
C ASN A 317 20.30 -21.78 -22.40
N GLU A 318 20.88 -22.13 -21.25
CA GLU A 318 20.17 -22.67 -20.09
C GLU A 318 19.62 -21.56 -19.19
N ALA A 319 20.21 -20.38 -19.28
CA ALA A 319 19.71 -19.15 -18.70
C ALA A 319 19.62 -18.07 -19.78
N PHE A 320 18.84 -17.02 -19.54
CA PHE A 320 18.82 -15.86 -20.42
C PHE A 320 18.58 -14.54 -19.70
N LEU A 321 19.13 -13.47 -20.28
CA LEU A 321 18.99 -12.11 -19.77
C LEU A 321 17.75 -11.43 -20.36
N LEU A 322 17.08 -10.64 -19.53
CA LEU A 322 16.10 -9.65 -19.97
C LEU A 322 16.37 -8.29 -19.32
N ARG A 323 15.78 -7.25 -19.89
CA ARG A 323 15.67 -5.94 -19.24
C ARG A 323 14.23 -5.52 -19.09
N LEU A 324 13.75 -5.50 -17.84
CA LEU A 324 12.33 -5.29 -17.50
C LEU A 324 12.04 -3.89 -16.96
N GLY A 325 10.78 -3.49 -17.07
CA GLY A 325 10.20 -2.36 -16.35
C GLY A 325 10.53 -0.96 -16.88
N LYS A 326 10.23 0.03 -16.05
CA LYS A 326 10.50 1.45 -16.32
C LYS A 326 12.01 1.69 -16.22
N HIS A 327 12.47 2.78 -16.82
CA HIS A 327 13.89 3.17 -16.81
C HIS A 327 14.86 2.21 -17.53
N SER A 328 14.37 1.12 -18.13
CA SER A 328 15.14 0.23 -19.03
C SER A 328 15.65 0.93 -20.32
N GLY A 329 15.16 2.13 -20.61
CA GLY A 329 15.51 2.92 -21.80
C GLY A 329 14.89 2.43 -23.10
N ALA A 330 14.72 3.34 -24.07
CA ALA A 330 14.17 3.01 -25.39
C ALA A 330 15.09 2.05 -26.17
N TYR A 331 16.39 2.08 -25.90
CA TYR A 331 17.40 1.20 -26.50
C TYR A 331 17.11 -0.30 -26.28
N ASN A 332 16.51 -0.68 -25.16
CA ASN A 332 16.17 -2.08 -24.83
C ASN A 332 14.72 -2.47 -25.18
N LYS A 333 13.96 -1.53 -25.77
CA LYS A 333 12.55 -1.68 -26.15
C LYS A 333 12.30 -1.46 -27.66
N THR A 334 13.37 -1.38 -28.45
CA THR A 334 13.32 -1.15 -29.90
C THR A 334 14.32 -2.04 -30.63
N LEU A 335 14.19 -2.18 -31.95
CA LEU A 335 14.97 -3.15 -32.75
C LEU A 335 16.32 -2.57 -33.19
N ASP A 336 17.38 -3.38 -33.13
CA ASP A 336 18.74 -2.98 -33.48
C ASP A 336 18.86 -2.53 -34.93
N ASN A 337 19.76 -1.58 -35.16
CA ASN A 337 20.12 -1.01 -36.46
C ASN A 337 18.99 -0.24 -37.19
N ILE A 338 17.72 -0.47 -36.86
CA ILE A 338 16.56 0.10 -37.57
C ILE A 338 15.72 1.07 -36.73
N ARG A 339 16.13 1.33 -35.49
CA ARG A 339 15.46 2.26 -34.56
C ARG A 339 15.68 3.74 -34.93
N GLN A 340 14.62 4.54 -34.77
CA GLN A 340 14.68 6.00 -34.79
C GLN A 340 13.96 6.56 -33.55
N ILE A 341 14.73 7.04 -32.58
CA ILE A 341 14.21 7.59 -31.33
C ILE A 341 14.09 9.10 -31.49
N TYR A 342 12.86 9.58 -31.68
CA TYR A 342 12.60 11.01 -31.77
C TYR A 342 12.74 11.68 -30.40
N ILE A 343 13.56 12.73 -30.32
CA ILE A 343 13.78 13.55 -29.12
C ILE A 343 13.11 14.91 -29.33
N PRO A 344 11.89 15.13 -28.78
CA PRO A 344 11.11 16.34 -29.04
C PRO A 344 11.85 17.64 -28.70
N GLN A 345 12.59 17.65 -27.58
CA GLN A 345 13.35 18.82 -27.11
C GLN A 345 14.43 19.29 -28.10
N HIS A 346 14.88 18.39 -28.98
CA HIS A 346 15.93 18.66 -29.97
C HIS A 346 15.43 18.53 -31.41
N LYS A 347 14.13 18.25 -31.61
CA LYS A 347 13.49 18.01 -32.92
C LYS A 347 14.32 17.09 -33.83
N LYS A 348 14.93 16.04 -33.26
CA LYS A 348 15.81 15.13 -34.00
C LYS A 348 15.62 13.68 -33.62
N SER A 349 15.89 12.79 -34.56
CA SER A 349 15.91 11.35 -34.33
C SER A 349 17.35 10.87 -34.09
N VAL A 350 17.51 10.01 -33.10
CA VAL A 350 18.80 9.38 -32.74
C VAL A 350 18.63 7.87 -32.66
N SER A 351 19.73 7.12 -32.83
CA SER A 351 19.72 5.66 -32.62
C SER A 351 19.72 5.29 -31.14
N GLU A 352 20.22 6.16 -30.27
CA GLU A 352 20.35 5.90 -28.84
C GLU A 352 19.99 7.14 -28.01
N THR A 353 19.35 6.92 -26.86
CA THR A 353 18.96 8.03 -25.97
C THR A 353 20.20 8.70 -25.38
N PRO A 354 20.27 10.04 -25.35
CA PRO A 354 21.44 10.76 -24.84
C PRO A 354 21.63 10.62 -23.32
N GLU A 355 20.61 10.14 -22.62
CA GLU A 355 20.57 10.00 -21.17
C GLU A 355 20.11 8.60 -20.77
N VAL A 356 20.48 8.20 -19.55
CA VAL A 356 20.12 6.96 -18.87
C VAL A 356 19.60 7.29 -17.48
N ARG A 357 18.64 6.50 -16.99
CA ARG A 357 18.11 6.62 -15.62
C ARG A 357 18.74 5.52 -14.78
N LEU A 358 19.32 5.91 -13.64
CA LEU A 358 20.02 5.01 -12.72
C LEU A 358 19.44 5.16 -11.31
N ALA A 359 19.49 4.08 -10.55
CA ALA A 359 19.06 4.02 -9.17
C ALA A 359 20.09 4.70 -8.27
N ALA A 360 19.63 5.62 -7.42
CA ALA A 360 20.42 6.30 -6.41
C ALA A 360 19.81 6.10 -5.03
N THR A 361 20.66 5.92 -4.02
CA THR A 361 20.24 5.68 -2.63
C THR A 361 20.71 6.78 -1.68
N ALA A 362 21.82 7.46 -1.97
CA ALA A 362 22.39 8.47 -1.08
C ALA A 362 21.81 9.88 -1.30
N SER A 363 21.44 10.24 -2.53
CA SER A 363 20.88 11.56 -2.84
C SER A 363 20.20 11.60 -4.21
N SER A 364 19.22 12.50 -4.35
CA SER A 364 18.57 12.80 -5.63
C SER A 364 19.49 13.49 -6.67
N GLN A 365 20.68 13.93 -6.24
CA GLN A 365 21.75 14.51 -7.07
C GLN A 365 22.98 13.59 -7.20
N GLN A 366 22.93 12.37 -6.64
CA GLN A 366 24.04 11.44 -6.60
C GLN A 366 24.67 11.23 -7.99
N ALA A 367 26.00 11.35 -8.07
CA ALA A 367 26.75 11.36 -9.32
C ALA A 367 27.33 9.99 -9.71
N ILE A 368 27.76 9.23 -8.71
CA ILE A 368 28.50 7.97 -8.80
C ILE A 368 27.85 6.93 -7.89
N ASP A 369 28.34 5.70 -7.86
CA ASP A 369 27.84 4.63 -6.99
C ASP A 369 26.35 4.28 -7.26
N LEU A 370 25.98 4.25 -8.53
CA LEU A 370 24.61 4.05 -9.01
C LEU A 370 24.41 2.62 -9.52
N LEU A 371 23.16 2.16 -9.54
CA LEU A 371 22.78 0.90 -10.17
C LEU A 371 21.94 1.14 -11.43
N PRO A 372 22.11 0.37 -12.51
CA PRO A 372 21.17 0.42 -13.64
C PRO A 372 19.83 -0.18 -13.23
N PHE A 373 18.75 0.21 -13.90
CA PHE A 373 17.44 -0.44 -13.69
C PHE A 373 17.19 -1.59 -14.67
N GLY A 374 16.53 -2.62 -14.16
CA GLY A 374 15.76 -3.59 -14.93
C GLY A 374 16.50 -4.86 -15.34
N TRP A 375 17.77 -5.05 -14.99
CA TRP A 375 18.50 -6.26 -15.39
C TRP A 375 18.08 -7.46 -14.55
N VAL A 376 17.65 -8.51 -15.24
CA VAL A 376 17.24 -9.79 -14.63
C VAL A 376 17.83 -10.94 -15.42
N VAL A 377 18.03 -12.06 -14.74
CA VAL A 377 18.33 -13.34 -15.36
C VAL A 377 17.15 -14.28 -15.12
N ILE A 378 16.81 -15.05 -16.15
CA ILE A 378 15.86 -16.15 -16.08
C ILE A 378 16.64 -17.45 -16.23
N GLU A 379 16.43 -18.37 -15.30
CA GLU A 379 17.04 -19.69 -15.25
C GLU A 379 15.97 -20.72 -15.66
N LEU A 380 16.28 -21.57 -16.65
CA LEU A 380 15.37 -22.63 -17.08
C LEU A 380 15.44 -23.82 -16.11
N ASP A 381 14.39 -24.63 -16.07
CA ASP A 381 14.31 -25.80 -15.20
C ASP A 381 15.51 -26.75 -15.35
N GLY A 382 15.91 -27.37 -14.24
CA GLY A 382 16.96 -28.39 -14.20
C GLY A 382 18.40 -27.87 -14.12
N ILE A 383 18.62 -26.55 -14.01
CA ILE A 383 19.97 -25.98 -13.81
C ILE A 383 20.24 -25.64 -12.34
N ASN A 384 21.49 -25.77 -11.93
CA ASN A 384 21.93 -25.46 -10.58
C ASN A 384 23.17 -24.55 -10.65
N LEU A 385 22.98 -23.26 -10.35
CA LEU A 385 24.03 -22.25 -10.43
C LEU A 385 24.48 -21.84 -9.01
N GLN A 386 25.02 -22.79 -8.25
CA GLN A 386 25.33 -22.59 -6.82
C GLN A 386 26.25 -21.39 -6.56
N HIS A 387 27.32 -21.24 -7.35
CA HIS A 387 28.25 -20.12 -7.18
C HIS A 387 27.61 -18.80 -7.61
N THR A 388 26.73 -18.82 -8.63
CA THR A 388 25.93 -17.65 -9.01
C THR A 388 25.04 -17.18 -7.85
N HIS A 389 24.31 -18.10 -7.21
CA HIS A 389 23.44 -17.77 -6.08
C HIS A 389 24.23 -17.32 -4.84
N ALA A 390 25.40 -17.92 -4.58
CA ALA A 390 26.29 -17.49 -3.53
C ALA A 390 26.79 -16.05 -3.75
N LEU A 391 27.14 -15.69 -4.99
CA LEU A 391 27.56 -14.34 -5.33
C LEU A 391 26.41 -13.33 -5.28
N LEU A 392 25.20 -13.70 -5.71
CA LEU A 392 24.02 -12.84 -5.53
C LEU A 392 23.72 -12.60 -4.04
N LYS A 393 23.95 -13.61 -3.19
CA LYS A 393 23.85 -13.48 -1.73
C LYS A 393 24.92 -12.56 -1.14
N GLU A 394 26.17 -12.64 -1.61
CA GLU A 394 27.26 -11.71 -1.27
C GLU A 394 26.85 -10.26 -1.59
N LEU A 395 26.36 -10.02 -2.81
CA LEU A 395 25.90 -8.70 -3.26
C LEU A 395 24.68 -8.22 -2.46
N ALA A 396 23.69 -9.08 -2.21
CA ALA A 396 22.54 -8.74 -1.38
C ALA A 396 22.96 -8.34 0.05
N THR A 397 23.95 -9.03 0.61
CA THR A 397 24.51 -8.71 1.94
C THR A 397 25.20 -7.36 1.94
N ALA A 398 26.04 -7.08 0.94
CA ALA A 398 26.69 -5.78 0.78
C ALA A 398 25.69 -4.62 0.65
N HIS A 399 24.50 -4.90 0.08
CA HIS A 399 23.38 -3.96 -0.01
C HIS A 399 22.39 -4.03 1.17
N ASN A 400 22.85 -4.47 2.35
CA ASN A 400 22.08 -4.50 3.60
C ASN A 400 20.81 -5.38 3.60
N ALA A 401 20.62 -6.27 2.62
CA ALA A 401 19.36 -7.01 2.48
C ALA A 401 19.04 -7.89 3.71
N TYR A 402 20.04 -8.57 4.28
CA TYR A 402 19.86 -9.42 5.47
C TYR A 402 19.63 -8.60 6.74
N ARG A 403 20.30 -7.46 6.89
CA ARG A 403 20.01 -6.52 7.98
C ARG A 403 18.58 -5.99 7.88
N HIS A 404 18.11 -5.70 6.67
CA HIS A 404 16.74 -5.27 6.44
C HIS A 404 15.73 -6.41 6.67
N ARG A 405 16.07 -7.66 6.33
CA ARG A 405 15.24 -8.84 6.64
C ARG A 405 14.94 -8.92 8.13
N ASP A 406 15.96 -8.88 8.97
CA ASP A 406 15.78 -9.06 10.42
C ASP A 406 14.87 -7.97 11.00
N LYS A 407 15.02 -6.71 10.54
CA LYS A 407 14.12 -5.61 10.89
C LYS A 407 12.70 -5.81 10.36
N LEU A 408 12.54 -6.26 9.11
CA LEU A 408 11.23 -6.51 8.52
C LEU A 408 10.46 -7.59 9.29
N LEU A 409 11.13 -8.66 9.72
CA LEU A 409 10.53 -9.70 10.53
C LEU A 409 10.08 -9.16 11.90
N ALA A 410 10.90 -8.32 12.55
CA ALA A 410 10.51 -7.64 13.78
C ALA A 410 9.27 -6.74 13.59
N PHE A 411 9.21 -5.99 12.49
CA PHE A 411 8.02 -5.18 12.18
C PHE A 411 6.77 -6.02 11.96
N LYS A 412 6.85 -7.12 11.19
CA LYS A 412 5.73 -8.02 10.97
C LYS A 412 5.19 -8.60 12.28
N GLN A 413 6.09 -9.02 13.17
CA GLN A 413 5.72 -9.54 14.49
C GLN A 413 5.03 -8.46 15.36
N ALA A 414 5.60 -7.25 15.42
CA ALA A 414 5.03 -6.15 16.19
C ALA A 414 3.65 -5.72 15.67
N GLN A 415 3.51 -5.63 14.34
CA GLN A 415 2.25 -5.28 13.67
C GLN A 415 1.16 -6.33 13.90
N ALA A 416 1.51 -7.62 13.79
CA ALA A 416 0.58 -8.71 14.08
C ALA A 416 0.13 -8.70 15.54
N HIS A 417 1.05 -8.51 16.49
CA HIS A 417 0.72 -8.41 17.91
C HIS A 417 -0.22 -7.24 18.20
N ALA A 418 0.06 -6.06 17.64
CA ALA A 418 -0.78 -4.88 17.82
C ALA A 418 -2.19 -5.09 17.26
N GLN A 419 -2.34 -5.73 16.08
CA GLN A 419 -3.64 -6.05 15.51
C GLN A 419 -4.44 -7.01 16.40
N ILE A 420 -3.78 -8.03 16.98
CA ILE A 420 -4.42 -8.97 17.92
C ILE A 420 -4.89 -8.23 19.18
N GLU A 421 -4.05 -7.38 19.77
CA GLU A 421 -4.43 -6.59 20.96
C GLU A 421 -5.64 -5.69 20.69
N ILE A 422 -5.67 -5.05 19.52
CA ILE A 422 -6.78 -4.22 19.08
C ILE A 422 -8.06 -5.03 18.94
N ALA A 423 -7.98 -6.19 18.28
CA ALA A 423 -9.13 -7.05 18.08
C ALA A 423 -9.68 -7.54 19.42
N ALA A 424 -8.81 -7.90 20.36
CA ALA A 424 -9.18 -8.28 21.72
C ALA A 424 -9.85 -7.13 22.48
N LYS A 425 -9.30 -5.91 22.41
CA LYS A 425 -9.90 -4.71 23.03
C LYS A 425 -11.29 -4.41 22.45
N LYS A 426 -11.45 -4.51 21.13
CA LYS A 426 -12.73 -4.27 20.46
C LYS A 426 -13.77 -5.31 20.86
N LEU A 427 -13.40 -6.59 20.88
CA LEU A 427 -14.27 -7.66 21.34
C LEU A 427 -14.71 -7.48 22.80
N ALA A 428 -13.79 -7.08 23.68
CA ALA A 428 -14.10 -6.81 25.08
C ALA A 428 -15.08 -5.62 25.24
N GLN A 429 -14.92 -4.56 24.44
CA GLN A 429 -15.83 -3.42 24.43
C GLN A 429 -17.23 -3.81 23.92
N GLU A 430 -17.31 -4.59 22.84
CA GLU A 430 -18.58 -5.09 22.30
C GLU A 430 -19.31 -5.98 23.32
N GLN A 431 -18.59 -6.87 24.01
CA GLN A 431 -19.16 -7.69 25.08
C GLN A 431 -19.62 -6.86 26.28
N ALA A 432 -18.88 -5.82 26.67
CA ALA A 432 -19.27 -4.92 27.75
C ALA A 432 -20.54 -4.14 27.39
N LEU A 433 -20.61 -3.61 26.17
CA LEU A 433 -21.79 -2.91 25.66
C LEU A 433 -23.01 -3.84 25.55
N ALA A 434 -22.82 -5.06 25.05
CA ALA A 434 -23.88 -6.06 24.97
C ALA A 434 -24.41 -6.44 26.36
N LYS A 435 -23.52 -6.61 27.36
CA LYS A 435 -23.92 -6.83 28.75
C LYS A 435 -24.70 -5.65 29.33
N GLN A 436 -24.28 -4.42 29.03
CA GLN A 436 -24.98 -3.22 29.47
C GLN A 436 -26.39 -3.14 28.86
N ILE A 437 -26.50 -3.33 27.54
CA ILE A 437 -27.80 -3.35 26.84
C ILE A 437 -28.70 -4.45 27.39
N ALA A 438 -28.16 -5.66 27.60
CA ALA A 438 -28.94 -6.77 28.17
C ALA A 438 -29.42 -6.46 29.60
N ALA A 439 -28.58 -5.83 30.43
CA ALA A 439 -28.97 -5.39 31.77
C ALA A 439 -30.04 -4.30 31.74
N ASP A 440 -29.96 -3.36 30.79
CA ASP A 440 -30.95 -2.28 30.63
C ASP A 440 -32.29 -2.84 30.13
N ILE A 441 -32.28 -3.81 29.20
CA ILE A 441 -33.49 -4.53 28.76
C ILE A 441 -34.11 -5.31 29.91
N ALA A 442 -33.32 -6.07 30.67
CA ALA A 442 -33.80 -6.84 31.82
C ALA A 442 -34.45 -5.93 32.88
N LYS A 443 -33.82 -4.79 33.21
CA LYS A 443 -34.41 -3.80 34.12
C LYS A 443 -35.71 -3.20 33.59
N ALA A 444 -35.78 -2.90 32.29
CA ALA A 444 -37.00 -2.37 31.68
C ALA A 444 -38.14 -3.40 31.67
N GLU A 445 -37.82 -4.68 31.48
CA GLU A 445 -38.78 -5.77 31.49
C GLU A 445 -39.26 -6.09 32.92
N GLU A 446 -38.36 -6.12 33.91
CA GLU A 446 -38.71 -6.19 35.33
C GLU A 446 -39.63 -5.02 35.74
N GLU A 447 -39.32 -3.80 35.32
CA GLU A 447 -40.16 -2.62 35.59
C GLU A 447 -41.53 -2.74 34.92
N LYS A 448 -41.58 -3.22 33.67
CA LYS A 448 -42.83 -3.45 32.94
C LYS A 448 -43.69 -4.51 33.63
N ILE A 449 -43.09 -5.61 34.10
CA ILE A 449 -43.79 -6.64 34.86
C ILE A 449 -44.30 -6.06 36.19
N ARG A 450 -43.47 -5.28 36.90
CA ARG A 450 -43.87 -4.60 38.15
C ARG A 450 -45.08 -3.69 37.92
N LEU A 451 -45.05 -2.88 36.86
CA LEU A 451 -46.14 -1.98 36.49
C LEU A 451 -47.40 -2.74 36.02
N ALA A 452 -47.25 -3.87 35.33
CA ALA A 452 -48.38 -4.70 34.90
C ALA A 452 -49.07 -5.45 36.06
N LEU A 453 -48.34 -5.70 37.16
CA LEU A 453 -48.88 -6.29 38.39
C LEU A 453 -49.57 -5.26 39.30
N LEU A 454 -49.41 -3.97 39.05
CA LEU A 454 -50.05 -2.89 39.81
C LEU A 454 -51.44 -2.60 39.27
N SER A 455 -52.39 -2.31 40.17
CA SER A 455 -53.69 -1.73 39.79
C SER A 455 -53.50 -0.36 39.13
N ALA A 456 -54.45 0.08 38.29
CA ALA A 456 -54.37 1.39 37.63
C ALA A 456 -54.17 2.54 38.63
N GLU A 457 -54.78 2.41 39.80
CA GLU A 457 -54.66 3.33 40.94
C GLU A 457 -53.27 3.28 41.59
N SER A 458 -52.71 2.08 41.81
CA SER A 458 -51.35 1.92 42.37
C SER A 458 -50.26 2.43 41.42
N VAL A 459 -50.48 2.42 40.10
CA VAL A 459 -49.57 3.04 39.11
C VAL A 459 -49.50 4.57 39.29
N GLU A 460 -50.62 5.24 39.60
CA GLU A 460 -50.61 6.69 39.86
C GLU A 460 -49.86 7.04 41.15
N VAL A 461 -49.99 6.21 42.19
CA VAL A 461 -49.23 6.36 43.45
C VAL A 461 -47.73 6.17 43.20
N ASP A 462 -47.36 5.12 42.45
CA ASP A 462 -45.96 4.82 42.17
C ASP A 462 -45.29 5.91 41.31
N LYS A 463 -46.01 6.46 40.32
CA LYS A 463 -45.52 7.60 39.53
C LYS A 463 -45.19 8.82 40.40
N LEU A 464 -46.10 9.18 41.31
CA LEU A 464 -45.89 10.30 42.23
C LEU A 464 -44.72 10.03 43.18
N LYS A 465 -44.60 8.78 43.66
CA LYS A 465 -43.48 8.33 44.49
C LYS A 465 -42.14 8.43 43.77
N GLN A 466 -42.04 8.00 42.51
CA GLN A 466 -40.81 8.10 41.73
C GLN A 466 -40.37 9.57 41.54
N GLN A 467 -41.31 10.47 41.26
CA GLN A 467 -41.00 11.90 41.14
C GLN A 467 -40.52 12.49 42.48
N PHE A 468 -41.13 12.10 43.58
CA PHE A 468 -40.72 12.51 44.92
C PHE A 468 -39.33 11.98 45.28
N ASP A 469 -39.08 10.68 45.11
CA ASP A 469 -37.80 10.04 45.41
C ASP A 469 -36.67 10.62 44.55
N ALA A 470 -36.92 10.94 43.28
CA ALA A 470 -35.95 11.59 42.41
C ALA A 470 -35.53 12.99 42.90
N LEU A 471 -36.46 13.79 43.44
CA LEU A 471 -36.15 15.09 44.01
C LEU A 471 -35.43 14.98 45.36
N VAL A 472 -35.82 14.01 46.19
CA VAL A 472 -35.14 13.72 47.45
C VAL A 472 -33.70 13.28 47.20
N ALA A 473 -33.45 12.39 46.23
CA ALA A 473 -32.10 11.96 45.85
C ALA A 473 -31.22 13.13 45.37
N LYS A 474 -31.83 14.11 44.67
CA LYS A 474 -31.16 15.36 44.24
C LYS A 474 -31.06 16.42 45.34
N LYS A 475 -31.49 16.12 46.57
CA LYS A 475 -31.54 17.05 47.72
C LYS A 475 -32.28 18.36 47.43
N TRP A 476 -33.32 18.31 46.60
CA TRP A 476 -34.16 19.48 46.32
C TRP A 476 -35.00 19.87 47.53
N LYS A 477 -35.20 21.18 47.72
CA LYS A 477 -36.06 21.70 48.79
C LYS A 477 -37.52 21.58 48.36
N ILE A 478 -38.28 20.72 49.05
CA ILE A 478 -39.71 20.56 48.87
C ILE A 478 -40.40 21.31 50.02
N ASP A 479 -41.28 22.24 49.70
CA ASP A 479 -42.09 22.96 50.68
C ASP A 479 -43.59 22.78 50.40
N ILE A 480 -44.44 23.38 51.23
CA ILE A 480 -45.90 23.27 51.14
C ILE A 480 -46.49 23.76 49.81
N ASN A 481 -45.78 24.63 49.09
CA ASN A 481 -46.22 25.21 47.83
C ASN A 481 -45.67 24.48 46.60
N HIS A 482 -44.77 23.50 46.82
CA HIS A 482 -44.16 22.72 45.75
C HIS A 482 -45.23 21.99 44.93
N THR A 483 -45.04 21.94 43.61
CA THR A 483 -46.01 21.36 42.65
C THR A 483 -46.38 19.93 43.01
N LEU A 484 -45.42 19.09 43.38
CA LEU A 484 -45.67 17.72 43.86
C LEU A 484 -46.59 17.62 45.08
N ILE A 485 -46.57 18.58 46.00
CA ILE A 485 -47.49 18.59 47.15
C ILE A 485 -48.91 18.92 46.68
N LYS A 486 -49.06 19.77 45.64
CA LYS A 486 -50.36 20.03 45.01
C LYS A 486 -50.88 18.82 44.23
N GLU A 487 -50.01 18.14 43.50
CA GLU A 487 -50.33 16.90 42.79
C GLU A 487 -50.73 15.79 43.76
N LEU A 488 -50.01 15.62 44.87
CA LEU A 488 -50.37 14.72 45.97
C LEU A 488 -51.78 15.03 46.49
N ASN A 489 -52.07 16.29 46.82
CA ASN A 489 -53.38 16.67 47.33
C ASN A 489 -54.50 16.36 46.33
N THR A 490 -54.27 16.60 45.05
CA THR A 490 -55.23 16.30 43.98
C THR A 490 -55.46 14.79 43.85
N LEU A 491 -54.39 14.00 44.01
CA LEU A 491 -54.46 12.55 43.97
C LEU A 491 -55.26 11.98 45.15
N ILE A 492 -55.04 12.52 46.35
CA ILE A 492 -55.79 12.14 47.57
C ILE A 492 -57.29 12.42 47.41
N GLU A 493 -57.67 13.53 46.78
CA GLU A 493 -59.07 13.87 46.53
C GLU A 493 -59.74 12.89 45.54
N LYS A 494 -59.01 12.43 44.52
CA LYS A 494 -59.47 11.42 43.55
C LYS A 494 -59.56 10.01 44.16
N ALA A 495 -58.77 9.71 45.18
CA ALA A 495 -58.64 8.37 45.73
C ALA A 495 -59.82 7.90 46.59
N THR A 496 -60.88 8.71 46.75
CA THR A 496 -62.04 8.43 47.62
C THR A 496 -62.70 7.07 47.35
N ASN A 497 -62.73 6.61 46.09
CA ASN A 497 -63.34 5.33 45.68
C ASN A 497 -62.32 4.23 45.31
N TRP A 498 -61.04 4.44 45.60
CA TRP A 498 -60.00 3.47 45.25
C TRP A 498 -60.03 2.21 46.12
N PRO A 499 -59.47 1.07 45.63
CA PRO A 499 -59.28 -0.13 46.42
C PRO A 499 -58.48 0.14 47.71
N THR A 500 -58.79 -0.59 48.78
CA THR A 500 -58.18 -0.39 50.11
C THR A 500 -56.65 -0.45 50.09
N ASN A 501 -56.07 -1.32 49.26
CA ASN A 501 -54.61 -1.46 49.14
C ASN A 501 -53.96 -0.19 48.55
N ALA A 502 -54.48 0.33 47.42
CA ALA A 502 -53.97 1.54 46.79
C ALA A 502 -54.13 2.79 47.67
N LYS A 503 -55.20 2.85 48.49
CA LYS A 503 -55.38 3.92 49.48
C LYS A 503 -54.33 3.88 50.59
N GLN A 504 -53.99 2.69 51.08
CA GLN A 504 -52.94 2.53 52.09
C GLN A 504 -51.55 2.92 51.54
N GLU A 505 -51.25 2.53 50.31
CA GLU A 505 -50.02 2.94 49.61
C GLU A 505 -49.92 4.46 49.46
N LEU A 506 -51.01 5.10 48.99
CA LEU A 506 -51.07 6.56 48.85
C LEU A 506 -50.93 7.27 50.20
N ARG A 507 -51.53 6.73 51.26
CA ARG A 507 -51.43 7.29 52.61
C ARG A 507 -49.99 7.30 53.13
N GLN A 508 -49.27 6.19 52.98
CA GLN A 508 -47.87 6.09 53.41
C GLN A 508 -46.96 7.05 52.63
N LEU A 509 -47.19 7.18 51.31
CA LEU A 509 -46.48 8.15 50.49
C LEU A 509 -46.78 9.59 50.94
N ALA A 510 -48.06 9.90 51.16
CA ALA A 510 -48.49 11.22 51.59
C ALA A 510 -47.85 11.65 52.91
N GLU A 511 -47.83 10.76 53.92
CA GLU A 511 -47.18 11.01 55.21
C GLU A 511 -45.68 11.31 55.05
N SER A 512 -45.00 10.56 54.18
CA SER A 512 -43.57 10.78 53.87
C SER A 512 -43.33 12.11 53.16
N MET A 513 -44.16 12.46 52.17
CA MET A 513 -44.07 13.71 51.43
C MET A 513 -44.35 14.94 52.31
N TYR A 514 -45.40 14.89 53.15
CA TYR A 514 -45.71 15.97 54.08
C TYR A 514 -44.62 16.18 55.13
N LYS A 515 -44.03 15.10 55.66
CA LYS A 515 -42.91 15.18 56.59
C LYS A 515 -41.70 15.87 55.97
N THR A 516 -41.34 15.51 54.73
CA THR A 516 -40.23 16.14 53.99
C THR A 516 -40.51 17.60 53.65
N ALA A 517 -41.78 17.96 53.40
CA ALA A 517 -42.22 19.35 53.24
C ALA A 517 -42.33 20.14 54.55
N ASN A 518 -41.91 19.56 55.69
CA ASN A 518 -41.98 20.13 57.03
C ASN A 518 -43.41 20.49 57.49
N ILE A 519 -44.39 19.68 57.07
CA ILE A 519 -45.81 19.85 57.41
C ILE A 519 -46.15 18.89 58.55
N ASP A 520 -46.53 19.44 59.70
CA ASP A 520 -46.98 18.64 60.84
C ASP A 520 -48.44 18.18 60.65
N VAL A 521 -48.58 16.89 60.31
CA VAL A 521 -49.86 16.22 60.08
C VAL A 521 -50.80 16.29 61.30
N LYS A 522 -50.27 16.37 62.53
CA LYS A 522 -51.09 16.44 63.76
C LYS A 522 -51.65 17.83 64.00
N LYS A 523 -50.95 18.88 63.55
CA LYS A 523 -51.33 20.29 63.74
C LYS A 523 -52.08 20.91 62.56
N ASN A 524 -51.90 20.39 61.34
CA ASN A 524 -52.58 20.89 60.15
C ASN A 524 -53.91 20.18 59.93
N THR A 525 -55.01 20.82 60.34
CA THR A 525 -56.38 20.28 60.28
C THR A 525 -56.81 19.84 58.87
N ASN A 526 -56.36 20.56 57.83
CA ASN A 526 -56.70 20.24 56.44
C ASN A 526 -55.97 18.99 55.93
N VAL A 527 -54.70 18.83 56.28
CA VAL A 527 -53.91 17.63 55.94
C VAL A 527 -54.43 16.41 56.70
N LYS A 528 -54.76 16.58 57.99
CA LYS A 528 -55.38 15.52 58.79
C LYS A 528 -56.70 15.04 58.18
N LYS A 529 -57.55 15.97 57.72
CA LYS A 529 -58.83 15.66 57.05
C LYS A 529 -58.62 14.93 55.72
N ARG A 530 -57.61 15.31 54.95
CA ARG A 530 -57.23 14.64 53.68
C ARG A 530 -56.67 13.25 53.88
N LEU A 531 -55.86 13.01 54.92
CA LEU A 531 -55.37 11.65 55.19
C LEU A 531 -56.47 10.72 55.71
N THR A 532 -57.43 11.24 56.49
CA THR A 532 -58.57 10.44 56.95
C THR A 532 -59.49 9.96 55.82
N THR A 533 -59.52 10.62 54.65
CA THR A 533 -60.32 10.14 53.51
C THR A 533 -59.72 8.92 52.81
N LEU A 534 -58.46 8.58 53.11
CA LEU A 534 -57.79 7.39 52.58
C LEU A 534 -57.98 6.15 53.47
N GLY A 535 -58.72 6.25 54.59
CA GLY A 535 -58.81 5.19 55.60
C GLY A 535 -57.70 5.35 56.62
#